data_AF-A0A1X7HTR3-F1
#
_entry.id   AF-A0A1X7HTR3-F1
#
_cell.length_a   1.000
_cell.length_b   1.000
_cell.length_c   1.000
_cell.angle_alpha   90.00
_cell.angle_beta   90.00
_cell.angle_gamma   90.00
#
_symmetry.space_group_name_H-M   'P 1'
#
loop_
_entity.id
_entity.type
_entity.pdbx_description
1 polymer ?
#
loop_
_entity_poly.entity_id
_entity_poly.type
_entity_poly.pdbx_seq_one_letter_code
_entity_poly.pdbx_strand_id
1 'polypeptide(L)'
;MRIILTFMWAFALFIFTCSVNFHLLIKYHIVDFRFNPNPDWSELLKLDFQWSSNDWILRKIGHFIGFFILALLASDFGKYKSAFYLSVIYAALTEILQLFFFRGGRIYDVVNDSFGILLAYLFCMILFLKKSGRTRNINNVH
;
A
#
# COMPACT_ATOMS: atom_id res chain seq x y z
N MET A 1 6.00 11.29 -16.41
CA MET A 1 5.68 9.85 -16.62
C MET A 1 5.52 9.08 -15.32
N ARG A 2 6.48 9.13 -14.37
CA ARG A 2 6.36 8.41 -13.08
C ARG A 2 5.13 8.78 -12.25
N ILE A 3 4.78 10.06 -12.16
CA ILE A 3 3.59 10.51 -11.44
C ILE A 3 2.32 9.85 -11.99
N ILE A 4 2.19 9.75 -13.32
CA ILE A 4 1.05 9.09 -13.97
C ILE A 4 1.02 7.60 -13.59
N LEU A 5 2.17 6.92 -13.59
CA LEU A 5 2.28 5.53 -13.14
C LEU A 5 1.91 5.37 -11.66
N THR A 6 2.31 6.30 -10.79
CA THR A 6 1.94 6.31 -9.38
C THR A 6 0.43 6.46 -9.21
N PHE A 7 -0.21 7.36 -9.95
CA PHE A 7 -1.66 7.52 -9.92
C PHE A 7 -2.39 6.30 -10.48
N MET A 8 -1.93 5.74 -11.61
CA MET A 8 -2.48 4.50 -12.17
C MET A 8 -2.35 3.34 -11.19
N TRP A 9 -1.21 3.21 -10.51
CA TRP A 9 -0.99 2.17 -9.50
C TRP A 9 -1.86 2.39 -8.26
N ALA A 10 -1.98 3.63 -7.79
CA ALA A 10 -2.87 3.98 -6.69
C ALA A 10 -4.32 3.62 -7.02
N PHE A 11 -4.77 3.93 -8.24
CA PHE A 11 -6.11 3.59 -8.70
C PHE A 11 -6.33 2.08 -8.82
N ALA A 12 -5.35 1.34 -9.34
CA ALA A 12 -5.39 -0.12 -9.35
C ALA A 12 -5.49 -0.67 -7.92
N LEU A 13 -4.66 -0.21 -6.99
CA LEU A 13 -4.73 -0.60 -5.58
C LEU A 13 -6.11 -0.32 -5.00
N PHE A 14 -6.69 0.85 -5.28
CA PHE A 14 -8.03 1.20 -4.82
C PHE A 14 -9.09 0.20 -5.31
N ILE A 15 -9.03 -0.23 -6.57
CA ILE A 15 -9.95 -1.25 -7.10
C ILE A 15 -9.74 -2.60 -6.39
N PHE A 16 -8.49 -3.03 -6.22
CA PHE A 16 -8.17 -4.29 -5.55
C PHE A 16 -8.53 -4.30 -4.06
N THR A 17 -8.38 -3.15 -3.39
CA THR A 17 -8.72 -3.00 -1.97
C THR A 17 -10.21 -2.81 -1.75
N CYS A 18 -10.95 -2.14 -2.64
CA CYS A 18 -12.38 -1.90 -2.47
C CYS A 18 -13.30 -2.99 -3.03
N SER A 19 -12.77 -3.93 -3.82
CA SER A 19 -13.58 -5.06 -4.30
C SER A 19 -14.05 -5.94 -3.14
N VAL A 20 -15.35 -6.23 -3.10
CA VAL A 20 -16.00 -6.99 -2.02
C VAL A 20 -15.43 -8.41 -1.92
N ASN A 21 -15.19 -9.06 -3.07
CA ASN A 21 -14.76 -10.44 -3.15
C ASN A 21 -13.39 -10.56 -3.81
N PHE A 22 -12.34 -10.59 -3.00
CA PHE A 22 -10.97 -10.78 -3.47
C PHE A 22 -10.79 -12.08 -4.27
N HIS A 23 -11.45 -13.17 -3.83
CA HIS A 23 -11.40 -14.45 -4.53
C HIS A 23 -12.05 -14.38 -5.93
N LEU A 24 -13.21 -13.72 -6.04
CA LEU A 24 -13.88 -13.52 -7.34
C LEU A 24 -13.08 -12.58 -8.25
N LEU A 25 -12.42 -11.58 -7.67
CA LEU A 25 -11.57 -10.65 -8.40
C LEU A 25 -10.33 -11.35 -8.98
N ILE A 26 -9.63 -12.17 -8.19
CA ILE A 26 -8.43 -12.87 -8.67
C ILE A 26 -8.79 -13.98 -9.64
N LYS A 27 -9.81 -14.79 -9.33
CA LYS A 27 -10.11 -16.01 -10.08
C LYS A 27 -10.96 -15.75 -11.31
N TYR A 28 -11.91 -14.82 -11.23
CA TYR A 28 -12.89 -14.57 -12.27
C TYR A 28 -12.84 -13.14 -12.83
N HIS A 29 -11.95 -12.28 -12.32
CA HIS A 29 -11.84 -10.86 -12.73
C HIS A 29 -13.15 -10.09 -12.55
N ILE A 30 -14.02 -10.55 -11.63
CA ILE A 30 -15.29 -9.90 -11.31
C ILE A 30 -15.04 -8.89 -10.21
N VAL A 31 -15.25 -7.61 -10.54
CA VAL A 31 -15.19 -6.50 -9.61
C VAL A 31 -16.62 -6.25 -9.11
N ASP A 32 -16.92 -6.60 -7.86
CA ASP A 32 -18.18 -6.26 -7.20
C ASP A 32 -17.91 -5.15 -6.18
N PHE A 33 -18.61 -4.02 -6.36
CA PHE A 33 -18.57 -2.88 -5.44
C PHE A 33 -19.96 -2.66 -4.87
N ARG A 34 -20.09 -2.80 -3.57
CA ARG A 34 -21.35 -2.52 -2.87
C ARG A 34 -21.14 -1.37 -1.92
N PHE A 35 -21.66 -0.20 -2.27
CA PHE A 35 -21.54 0.97 -1.43
C PHE A 35 -22.59 0.94 -0.30
N ASN A 36 -22.14 1.09 0.94
CA ASN A 36 -22.93 1.23 2.13
C ASN A 36 -22.68 2.61 2.75
N PRO A 37 -23.66 3.52 2.75
CA PRO A 37 -23.51 4.85 3.36
C PRO A 37 -23.43 4.80 4.89
N ASN A 38 -23.82 3.68 5.52
CA ASN A 38 -23.79 3.48 6.98
C ASN A 38 -22.81 2.35 7.35
N PRO A 39 -21.48 2.57 7.29
CA PRO A 39 -20.51 1.56 7.66
C PRO A 39 -20.56 1.26 9.16
N ASP A 40 -20.28 0.00 9.52
CA ASP A 40 -20.07 -0.37 10.91
C ASP A 40 -18.63 -0.03 11.33
N TRP A 41 -18.48 1.00 12.15
CA TRP A 41 -17.19 1.45 12.65
C TRP A 41 -16.53 0.47 13.64
N SER A 42 -17.30 -0.46 14.22
CA SER A 42 -16.75 -1.47 15.13
C SER A 42 -15.81 -2.45 14.42
N GLU A 43 -15.98 -2.64 13.10
CA GLU A 43 -15.10 -3.48 12.27
C GLU A 43 -13.65 -2.96 12.24
N LEU A 44 -13.41 -1.64 12.36
CA LEU A 44 -12.05 -1.06 12.41
C LEU A 44 -11.22 -1.57 13.58
N LEU A 45 -11.85 -1.76 14.74
CA LEU A 45 -11.20 -2.17 15.97
C LEU A 45 -11.25 -3.69 16.16
N LYS A 46 -11.91 -4.41 15.26
CA LYS A 46 -12.05 -5.86 15.34
C LYS A 46 -10.72 -6.53 15.00
N LEU A 47 -10.23 -7.36 15.91
CA LEU A 47 -8.97 -8.10 15.76
C LEU A 47 -9.28 -9.56 15.45
N ASP A 48 -9.67 -9.83 14.21
CA ASP A 48 -10.01 -11.17 13.72
C ASP A 48 -8.90 -11.74 12.83
N PHE A 49 -7.94 -12.39 13.46
CA PHE A 49 -6.83 -13.00 12.72
C PHE A 49 -7.21 -14.36 12.15
N GLN A 50 -7.32 -14.46 10.83
CA GLN A 50 -7.64 -15.69 10.12
C GLN A 50 -6.40 -16.30 9.44
N TRP A 51 -5.42 -16.67 10.25
CA TRP A 51 -4.14 -17.23 9.78
C TRP A 51 -4.26 -18.52 8.97
N SER A 52 -5.38 -19.25 9.09
CA SER A 52 -5.61 -20.49 8.33
C SER A 52 -6.27 -20.26 6.98
N SER A 53 -6.72 -19.03 6.68
CA SER A 53 -7.37 -18.72 5.41
C SER A 53 -6.34 -18.23 4.38
N ASN A 54 -6.15 -19.01 3.33
CA ASN A 54 -5.25 -18.64 2.23
C ASN A 54 -5.65 -17.31 1.57
N ASP A 55 -6.95 -17.05 1.42
CA ASP A 55 -7.45 -15.79 0.86
C ASP A 55 -7.10 -14.60 1.77
N TRP A 56 -7.18 -14.79 3.10
CA TRP A 56 -6.79 -13.75 4.06
C TRP A 56 -5.30 -13.44 3.97
N ILE A 57 -4.43 -14.47 3.95
CA ILE A 57 -2.98 -14.29 3.84
C ILE A 57 -2.61 -13.60 2.52
N LEU A 58 -3.15 -14.09 1.40
CA LEU A 58 -2.84 -13.56 0.08
C LEU A 58 -3.24 -12.08 -0.04
N ARG A 59 -4.36 -11.70 0.58
CA ARG A 59 -4.79 -10.30 0.66
C ARG A 59 -3.82 -9.43 1.44
N LYS A 60 -3.35 -9.86 2.62
CA LYS A 60 -2.38 -9.09 3.42
C LYS A 60 -1.04 -8.92 2.70
N ILE A 61 -0.55 -9.98 2.08
CA ILE A 61 0.67 -9.95 1.26
C ILE A 61 0.48 -9.02 0.06
N GLY A 62 -0.68 -9.08 -0.60
CA GLY A 62 -1.03 -8.22 -1.71
C GLY A 62 -1.05 -6.74 -1.33
N HIS A 63 -1.67 -6.39 -0.20
CA HIS A 63 -1.65 -5.01 0.30
C HIS A 63 -0.22 -4.57 0.64
N PHE A 64 0.53 -5.38 1.40
CA PHE A 64 1.91 -5.10 1.78
C PHE A 64 2.79 -4.78 0.55
N ILE A 65 2.77 -5.67 -0.47
CA ILE A 65 3.55 -5.49 -1.70
C ILE A 65 3.01 -4.31 -2.51
N GLY A 66 1.69 -4.14 -2.57
CA GLY A 66 1.02 -3.07 -3.28
C GLY A 66 1.45 -1.69 -2.79
N PHE A 67 1.37 -1.46 -1.48
CA PHE A 67 1.78 -0.21 -0.84
C PHE A 67 3.30 -0.02 -0.85
N PHE A 68 4.10 -1.09 -0.79
CA PHE A 68 5.54 -1.03 -1.03
C PHE A 68 5.85 -0.46 -2.42
N ILE A 69 5.22 -0.98 -3.47
CA ILE A 69 5.40 -0.50 -4.85
C ILE A 69 4.92 0.96 -4.97
N LEU A 70 3.78 1.29 -4.37
CA LEU A 70 3.26 2.67 -4.38
C LEU A 70 4.25 3.65 -3.78
N ALA A 71 4.79 3.33 -2.60
CA ALA A 71 5.78 4.16 -1.92
C ALA A 71 7.08 4.30 -2.72
N LEU A 72 7.50 3.23 -3.41
CA LEU A 72 8.68 3.23 -4.28
C LEU A 72 8.46 4.06 -5.56
N LEU A 73 7.27 4.03 -6.14
CA LEU A 73 6.91 4.87 -7.28
C LEU A 73 6.79 6.35 -6.87
N ALA A 74 6.25 6.61 -5.68
CA ALA A 74 6.07 7.95 -5.13
C ALA A 74 7.39 8.60 -4.66
N SER A 75 8.43 7.83 -4.31
CA SER A 75 9.66 8.34 -3.68
C SER A 75 10.56 9.22 -4.57
N ASP A 76 10.25 9.33 -5.86
CA ASP A 76 10.89 10.16 -6.90
C ASP A 76 12.39 10.40 -6.71
N PHE A 77 13.09 9.35 -6.32
CA PHE A 77 14.54 9.30 -6.10
C PHE A 77 15.16 10.49 -5.32
N GLY A 78 14.40 11.13 -4.41
CA GLY A 78 14.86 12.32 -3.68
C GLY A 78 13.88 12.87 -2.64
N LYS A 79 12.57 12.61 -2.78
CA LYS A 79 11.51 13.04 -1.84
C LYS A 79 10.90 11.88 -1.05
N TYR A 80 11.75 10.93 -0.65
CA TYR A 80 11.37 9.69 0.02
C TYR A 80 10.57 9.91 1.33
N LYS A 81 10.82 10.98 2.09
CA LYS A 81 10.00 11.35 3.26
C LYS A 81 8.57 11.75 2.90
N SER A 82 8.39 12.60 1.88
CA SER A 82 7.06 13.02 1.44
C SER A 82 6.25 11.84 0.90
N ALA A 83 6.91 10.96 0.14
CA ALA A 83 6.30 9.75 -0.38
C ALA A 83 5.85 8.78 0.72
N PHE A 84 6.64 8.65 1.78
CA PHE A 84 6.27 7.87 2.96
C PHE A 84 4.98 8.39 3.58
N TYR A 85 4.92 9.68 3.96
CA TYR A 85 3.72 10.24 4.58
C TYR A 85 2.50 10.16 3.67
N LEU A 86 2.65 10.47 2.38
CA LEU A 86 1.55 10.37 1.41
C LEU A 86 1.03 8.94 1.28
N SER A 87 1.92 7.95 1.24
CA SER A 87 1.51 6.54 1.12
C SER A 87 0.83 6.04 2.39
N VAL A 88 1.29 6.46 3.58
CA VAL A 88 0.67 6.09 4.86
C VAL A 88 -0.73 6.71 4.99
N ILE A 89 -0.87 7.99 4.64
CA ILE A 89 -2.17 8.66 4.59
C ILE A 89 -3.10 7.94 3.59
N TYR A 90 -2.57 7.57 2.43
CA TYR A 90 -3.34 6.84 1.42
C TYR A 90 -3.79 5.47 1.92
N ALA A 91 -2.92 4.70 2.60
CA ALA A 91 -3.27 3.41 3.20
C ALA A 91 -4.41 3.55 4.22
N ALA A 92 -4.32 4.53 5.12
CA ALA A 92 -5.37 4.80 6.09
C ALA A 92 -6.71 5.19 5.41
N LEU A 93 -6.65 6.04 4.39
CA LEU A 93 -7.84 6.44 3.62
C LEU A 93 -8.48 5.23 2.92
N THR A 94 -7.69 4.39 2.27
CA THR A 94 -8.21 3.20 1.58
C THR A 94 -8.82 2.19 2.53
N GLU A 95 -8.36 2.13 3.79
CA GLU A 95 -8.96 1.24 4.79
C GLU A 95 -10.28 1.78 5.33
N ILE A 96 -10.39 3.09 5.52
CA ILE A 96 -11.66 3.75 5.86
C ILE A 96 -12.66 3.57 4.72
N LEU A 97 -12.22 3.78 3.46
CA LEU A 97 -13.05 3.59 2.27
C LEU A 97 -13.55 2.16 2.14
N GLN A 98 -12.74 1.15 2.49
CA GLN A 98 -13.14 -0.25 2.47
C GLN A 98 -14.39 -0.56 3.32
N LEU A 99 -14.59 0.13 4.45
CA LEU A 99 -15.79 -0.02 5.29
C LEU A 99 -17.07 0.33 4.53
N PHE A 100 -17.00 1.36 3.69
CA PHE A 100 -18.12 1.75 2.83
C PHE A 100 -18.37 0.73 1.72
N PHE A 101 -17.43 -0.17 1.43
CA PHE A 101 -17.59 -1.21 0.41
C PHE A 101 -17.96 -2.59 0.99
N PHE A 102 -18.57 -2.65 2.18
CA PHE A 102 -18.87 -3.90 2.91
C PHE A 102 -17.63 -4.78 3.16
N ARG A 103 -16.43 -4.21 3.09
CA ARG A 103 -15.20 -4.89 3.41
C ARG A 103 -14.80 -4.50 4.82
N GLY A 104 -14.39 -5.50 5.61
CA GLY A 104 -13.93 -5.25 6.98
C GLY A 104 -12.61 -4.47 6.93
N GLY A 105 -12.70 -3.14 6.95
CA GLY A 105 -11.55 -2.28 7.17
C GLY A 105 -11.07 -2.49 8.60
N ARG A 106 -9.79 -2.77 8.82
CA ARG A 106 -9.19 -2.99 10.14
C ARG A 106 -7.97 -2.12 10.36
N ILE A 107 -7.81 -1.64 11.58
CA ILE A 107 -6.67 -0.79 11.93
C ILE A 107 -5.32 -1.52 11.79
N TYR A 108 -5.31 -2.84 11.98
CA TYR A 108 -4.10 -3.63 11.81
C TYR A 108 -3.67 -3.79 10.34
N ASP A 109 -4.57 -3.55 9.37
CA ASP A 109 -4.26 -3.56 7.94
C ASP A 109 -3.46 -2.30 7.59
N VAL A 110 -3.86 -1.15 8.14
CA VAL A 110 -3.09 0.10 8.03
C VAL A 110 -1.67 -0.07 8.59
N VAL A 111 -1.53 -0.81 9.69
CA VAL A 111 -0.21 -1.13 10.28
C VAL A 111 0.60 -2.01 9.34
N ASN A 112 0.03 -3.10 8.82
CA ASN A 112 0.68 -3.98 7.84
C ASN A 112 1.11 -3.22 6.58
N ASP A 113 0.27 -2.33 6.09
CA ASP A 113 0.51 -1.56 4.88
C ASP A 113 1.61 -0.51 5.12
N SER A 114 1.60 0.09 6.32
CA SER A 114 2.67 0.98 6.79
C SER A 114 4.02 0.27 6.89
N PHE A 115 4.07 -1.01 7.27
CA PHE A 115 5.31 -1.80 7.24
C PHE A 115 5.84 -1.96 5.80
N GLY A 116 4.97 -2.20 4.82
CA GLY A 116 5.36 -2.24 3.40
C GLY A 116 5.94 -0.92 2.92
N ILE A 117 5.30 0.19 3.29
CA ILE A 117 5.76 1.56 2.97
C ILE A 117 7.09 1.86 3.64
N LEU A 118 7.26 1.49 4.91
CA LEU A 118 8.51 1.66 5.65
C LEU A 118 9.65 0.89 4.99
N LEU A 119 9.39 -0.35 4.55
CA LEU A 119 10.39 -1.14 3.84
C LEU A 119 10.81 -0.46 2.53
N ALA A 120 9.87 0.09 1.76
CA ALA A 120 10.17 0.86 0.56
C ALA A 120 11.01 2.11 0.85
N TYR A 121 10.68 2.82 1.92
CA TYR A 121 11.43 3.99 2.40
C TYR A 121 12.87 3.64 2.77
N LEU A 122 13.08 2.58 3.55
CA LEU A 122 14.41 2.10 3.93
C LEU A 122 15.21 1.65 2.71
N PHE A 123 14.57 0.93 1.78
CA PHE A 123 15.19 0.49 0.54
C PHE A 123 15.67 1.68 -0.31
N CYS A 124 14.83 2.71 -0.46
CA CYS A 124 15.20 3.95 -1.13
C CYS A 124 16.38 4.62 -0.41
N MET A 125 16.31 4.77 0.91
CA MET A 125 17.37 5.40 1.71
C MET A 125 18.73 4.71 1.51
N ILE A 126 18.79 3.38 1.59
CA ILE A 126 20.02 2.60 1.39
C ILE A 126 20.59 2.82 -0.02
N LEU A 127 19.74 2.82 -1.05
CA LEU A 127 20.16 3.06 -2.43
C LEU A 127 20.72 4.48 -2.64
N PHE A 128 20.13 5.52 -2.03
CA PHE A 128 20.64 6.89 -2.12
C PHE A 128 21.93 7.11 -1.34
N LEU A 129 22.05 6.53 -0.15
CA LEU A 129 23.28 6.59 0.63
C LEU A 129 24.45 5.97 -0.16
N LYS A 130 24.21 4.84 -0.85
CA LYS A 130 25.20 4.21 -1.73
C LYS A 130 25.57 5.07 -2.94
N LYS A 131 24.59 5.78 -3.52
CA LYS A 131 24.83 6.72 -4.64
C LYS A 131 25.67 7.92 -4.21
N SER A 132 25.40 8.50 -3.04
CA SER A 132 26.16 9.64 -2.50
C SER A 132 27.61 9.27 -2.13
N GLY A 133 27.85 8.04 -1.67
CA GLY A 133 29.22 7.55 -1.41
C GLY A 133 30.04 7.35 -2.69
N ARG A 134 29.39 6.93 -3.79
CA ARG A 134 30.07 6.71 -5.08
C ARG A 134 30.44 8.01 -5.79
N THR A 135 29.62 9.06 -5.70
CA THR A 135 29.96 10.38 -6.27
C THR A 135 31.12 11.05 -5.53
N ARG A 136 31.23 10.87 -4.21
CA ARG A 136 32.36 11.42 -3.42
C ARG A 136 33.70 10.79 -3.79
N ASN A 137 33.72 9.51 -4.12
CA ASN A 137 34.95 8.79 -4.44
C ASN A 137 35.48 9.07 -5.85
N ILE A 138 34.67 9.65 -6.75
CA ILE A 138 35.10 10.06 -8.09
C ILE A 138 35.72 11.46 -8.07
N ASN A 139 35.26 12.34 -7.18
CA ASN A 139 35.76 13.72 -7.08
C ASN A 139 37.07 13.86 -6.29
N ASN A 140 37.54 12.80 -5.61
CA ASN A 140 38.79 12.81 -4.84
C ASN A 140 39.98 12.15 -5.60
N VAL A 141 39.83 11.87 -6.90
CA VAL A 141 40.87 11.24 -7.74
C VAL A 141 41.41 12.22 -8.81
N HIS A 142 41.23 13.53 -8.60
CA HIS A 142 41.80 14.57 -9.44
C HIS A 142 42.67 15.51 -8.61
#